data_AF-A0A2W0B6P6-F1
#
_entry.id   AF-A0A2W0B6P6-F1
#
_cell.length_a   1.000
_cell.length_b   1.000
_cell.length_c   1.000
_cell.angle_alpha   90.00
_cell.angle_beta   90.00
_cell.angle_gamma   90.00
#
_symmetry.space_group_name_H-M   'P 1'
#
loop_
_entity.id
_entity.type
_entity.pdbx_description
1 polymer ?
#
loop_
_entity_poly.entity_id
_entity_poly.type
_entity_poly.pdbx_seq_one_letter_code
_entity_poly.pdbx_strand_id
1 'polypeptide(L)'
;ELLLLLGPESQYGLRSPVGLDQGRFRITHDSKDQPVAVNGRANAQLFEATEKRAQARGIKLSSRVTAIARQRTAGPVSLPDLEDAIRSFVRTK
;
A
#
# COMPACT_ATOMS: atom_id res chain seq x y z
N GLU A 1 -14.52 6.19 2.54
CA GLU A 1 -13.30 6.80 3.12
C GLU A 1 -12.14 6.71 2.12
N LEU A 2 -11.06 7.47 2.29
CA LEU A 2 -9.89 7.48 1.40
C LEU A 2 -8.59 7.36 2.19
N LEU A 3 -7.65 6.55 1.67
CA LEU A 3 -6.25 6.56 2.09
C LEU A 3 -5.40 7.15 0.97
N LEU A 4 -4.59 8.15 1.30
CA LEU A 4 -3.74 8.87 0.35
C LEU A 4 -2.26 8.72 0.73
N LEU A 5 -1.47 8.21 -0.21
CA LEU A 5 0.00 8.23 -0.15
C LEU A 5 0.47 9.48 -0.89
N LEU A 6 0.96 10.48 -0.17
CA LEU A 6 1.32 11.78 -0.74
C LEU A 6 2.81 11.89 -1.05
N GLY A 7 3.13 12.54 -2.18
CA GLY A 7 4.50 12.91 -2.54
C GLY A 7 5.06 14.02 -1.64
N PRO A 8 6.31 14.46 -1.84
CA PRO A 8 6.85 15.62 -1.15
C PRO A 8 6.01 16.88 -1.44
N GLU A 9 6.12 17.87 -0.56
CA GLU A 9 5.49 19.18 -0.75
C GLU A 9 6.17 19.93 -1.90
N SER A 10 5.35 20.53 -2.75
CA SER A 10 5.85 21.43 -3.80
C SER A 10 6.28 22.77 -3.21
N GLN A 11 7.02 23.58 -3.98
CA GLN A 11 7.38 24.95 -3.59
C GLN A 11 6.18 25.87 -3.31
N TYR A 12 4.97 25.45 -3.70
CA TYR A 12 3.72 26.18 -3.49
C TYR A 12 2.91 25.66 -2.29
N GLY A 13 3.45 24.74 -1.49
CA GLY A 13 2.74 24.15 -0.35
C GLY A 13 1.72 23.05 -0.71
N LEU A 14 1.66 22.65 -1.98
CA LEU A 14 0.72 21.64 -2.47
C LEU A 14 1.33 20.24 -2.50
N ARG A 15 0.51 19.21 -2.24
CA ARG A 15 0.85 17.79 -2.34
C ARG A 15 -0.17 17.06 -3.20
N SER A 16 0.29 16.05 -3.94
CA SER A 16 -0.58 15.15 -4.70
C SER A 16 -0.32 13.69 -4.31
N PRO A 17 -1.31 12.79 -4.52
CA PRO A 17 -1.08 11.36 -4.41
C PRO A 17 0.07 10.91 -5.31
N VAL A 18 0.89 9.97 -4.82
CA VAL A 18 2.00 9.39 -5.57
C VAL A 18 1.49 8.42 -6.63
N GLY A 19 2.09 8.47 -7.82
CA GLY A 19 1.75 7.58 -8.93
C GLY A 19 0.35 7.85 -9.51
N LEU A 20 0.20 7.63 -10.82
CA LEU A 20 -1.09 7.75 -11.49
C LEU A 20 -2.05 6.70 -10.91
N ASP A 21 -3.04 7.20 -10.15
CA ASP A 21 -4.11 6.45 -9.45
C ASP A 21 -3.67 5.38 -8.44
N GLN A 22 -2.37 5.26 -8.17
CA GLN A 22 -1.82 4.21 -7.32
C GLN A 22 -1.67 4.63 -5.86
N GLY A 23 -1.49 5.93 -5.59
CA GLY A 23 -1.42 6.49 -4.25
C GLY A 23 -2.75 6.93 -3.68
N ARG A 24 -3.87 6.76 -4.41
CA ARG A 24 -5.22 7.05 -3.94
C ARG A 24 -6.00 5.75 -3.82
N PHE A 25 -6.31 5.38 -2.58
CA PHE A 25 -7.08 4.17 -2.28
C PHE A 25 -8.49 4.57 -1.83
N ARG A 26 -9.48 3.92 -2.41
CA ARG A 26 -10.85 3.92 -1.88
C ARG A 26 -10.96 2.84 -0.82
N ILE A 27 -11.48 3.22 0.33
CA ILE A 27 -11.80 2.29 1.42
C ILE A 27 -13.28 1.92 1.30
N THR A 28 -13.53 0.62 1.20
CA THR A 28 -14.84 -0.03 1.18
C THR A 28 -14.86 -1.16 2.21
N HIS A 29 -15.99 -1.84 2.36
CA HIS A 29 -16.09 -3.04 3.19
C HIS A 29 -16.30 -4.27 2.31
N ASP A 30 -15.74 -5.41 2.72
CA ASP A 30 -15.97 -6.70 2.07
C ASP A 30 -17.30 -7.35 2.51
N SER A 31 -17.58 -8.58 2.07
CA SER A 31 -18.81 -9.30 2.42
C SER A 31 -18.93 -9.70 3.90
N LYS A 32 -17.84 -9.55 4.67
CA LYS A 32 -17.77 -9.79 6.12
C LYS A 32 -17.66 -8.48 6.91
N ASP A 33 -17.97 -7.37 6.26
CA ASP A 33 -17.89 -6.01 6.82
C ASP A 33 -16.48 -5.64 7.30
N GLN A 34 -15.43 -6.19 6.66
CA GLN A 34 -14.05 -5.82 6.96
C GLN A 34 -13.55 -4.72 6.02
N PRO A 35 -12.82 -3.71 6.54
CA PRO A 35 -12.34 -2.61 5.72
C PRO A 35 -11.27 -3.09 4.74
N VAL A 36 -11.46 -2.78 3.46
CA VAL A 36 -10.55 -3.09 2.37
C VAL A 36 -10.23 -1.84 1.55
N ALA A 37 -9.02 -1.79 1.01
CA ALA A 37 -8.51 -0.69 0.20
C ALA A 37 -8.27 -1.13 -1.25
N VAL A 38 -8.69 -0.28 -2.21
CA VAL A 38 -8.46 -0.49 -3.65
C VAL A 38 -8.06 0.81 -4.33
N ASN A 39 -6.98 0.79 -5.13
CA ASN A 39 -6.55 1.93 -5.93
C ASN A 39 -7.16 1.91 -7.35
N GLY A 40 -6.91 2.94 -8.17
CA GLY A 40 -7.52 3.02 -9.51
C GLY A 40 -7.00 1.99 -10.51
N ARG A 41 -5.97 1.21 -10.15
CA ARG A 41 -5.51 0.04 -10.93
C ARG A 41 -5.97 -1.30 -10.35
N ALA A 42 -6.97 -1.29 -9.48
CA ALA A 42 -7.44 -2.47 -8.75
C ALA A 42 -6.31 -3.20 -7.98
N ASN A 43 -5.33 -2.46 -7.48
CA ASN A 43 -4.12 -2.99 -6.84
C ASN A 43 -3.32 -3.97 -7.72
N ALA A 44 -3.49 -3.92 -9.05
CA ALA A 44 -2.68 -4.72 -9.96
C ALA A 44 -1.19 -4.44 -9.71
N GLN A 45 -0.42 -5.51 -9.48
CA GLN A 45 1.02 -5.44 -9.20
C GLN A 45 1.40 -4.57 -7.99
N LEU A 46 0.47 -4.28 -7.07
CA LEU A 46 0.70 -3.37 -5.94
C LEU A 46 1.93 -3.76 -5.10
N PHE A 47 2.14 -5.06 -4.92
CA PHE A 47 3.25 -5.59 -4.14
C PHE A 47 4.40 -6.17 -4.99
N GLU A 48 4.39 -5.89 -6.29
CA GLU A 48 5.46 -6.36 -7.17
C GLU A 48 6.81 -5.79 -6.71
N ALA A 49 7.79 -6.69 -6.59
CA ALA A 49 9.13 -6.40 -6.10
C ALA A 49 9.21 -5.84 -4.67
N THR A 50 8.12 -5.79 -3.90
CA THR A 50 8.11 -5.31 -2.50
C THR A 50 9.04 -6.14 -1.62
N GLU A 51 8.98 -7.47 -1.71
CA GLU A 51 9.86 -8.37 -0.96
C GLU A 51 11.35 -8.18 -1.35
N LYS A 52 11.64 -8.12 -2.66
CA LYS A 52 13.00 -7.89 -3.17
C LYS A 52 13.57 -6.55 -2.72
N ARG A 53 12.76 -5.48 -2.76
CA ARG A 53 13.15 -4.13 -2.32
C ARG A 53 13.34 -4.05 -0.82
N ALA A 54 12.51 -4.74 -0.04
CA ALA A 54 12.67 -4.82 1.41
C ALA A 54 13.99 -5.51 1.77
N GLN A 55 14.29 -6.66 1.16
CA GLN A 55 15.55 -7.37 1.34
C GLN A 55 16.76 -6.52 0.97
N ALA A 56 16.72 -5.83 -0.18
CA ALA A 56 17.80 -4.95 -0.63
C ALA A 56 18.06 -3.76 0.33
N ARG A 57 17.08 -3.42 1.18
CA ARG A 57 17.17 -2.35 2.18
C ARG A 57 17.34 -2.87 3.61
N GLY A 58 17.52 -4.17 3.81
CA GLY A 58 17.61 -4.78 5.14
C GLY A 58 16.31 -4.71 5.95
N ILE A 59 15.16 -4.46 5.30
CA ILE A 59 13.85 -4.34 5.94
C ILE A 59 13.27 -5.74 6.15
N LYS A 60 12.94 -6.07 7.39
CA LYS A 60 12.21 -7.30 7.73
C LYS A 60 10.71 -7.04 7.67
N LEU A 61 10.05 -7.59 6.65
CA LEU A 61 8.58 -7.57 6.55
C LEU A 61 7.96 -8.53 7.56
N SER A 62 6.77 -8.22 8.06
CA SER A 62 6.00 -9.17 8.86
C SER A 62 5.59 -10.38 8.02
N SER A 63 5.30 -11.52 8.65
CA SER A 63 4.82 -12.72 7.96
C SER A 63 3.54 -12.44 7.16
N ARG A 64 2.65 -11.60 7.72
CA ARG A 64 1.40 -11.19 7.09
C ARG A 64 1.61 -10.34 5.83
N VAL A 65 2.49 -9.35 5.90
CA VAL A 65 2.85 -8.51 4.74
C VAL A 65 3.57 -9.34 3.67
N THR A 66 4.40 -10.29 4.08
CA THR A 66 5.07 -11.22 3.15
C THR A 66 4.07 -12.11 2.42
N ALA A 67 3.06 -12.65 3.13
CA ALA A 67 2.01 -13.46 2.52
C ALA A 67 1.23 -12.66 1.46
N ILE A 68 0.86 -11.42 1.77
CA ILE A 68 0.15 -10.51 0.86
C ILE A 68 1.03 -10.14 -0.33
N ALA A 69 2.32 -9.86 -0.12
CA ALA A 69 3.22 -9.51 -1.21
C ALA A 69 3.42 -10.65 -2.22
N ARG A 70 3.26 -11.90 -1.77
CA ARG A 70 3.29 -13.09 -2.61
C ARG A 70 1.96 -13.39 -3.27
N GLN A 71 0.86 -12.81 -2.77
CA GLN A 71 -0.47 -12.91 -3.36
C GLN A 71 -0.50 -12.05 -4.63
N ARG A 72 -0.26 -12.68 -5.79
CA ARG A 72 -0.15 -12.01 -7.10
C ARG A 72 -1.50 -11.60 -7.71
N THR A 73 -2.59 -11.71 -6.96
CA THR A 73 -3.94 -11.40 -7.45
C THR A 73 -4.24 -9.92 -7.30
N ALA A 74 -4.72 -9.29 -8.37
CA ALA A 74 -5.34 -7.98 -8.29
C ALA A 74 -6.64 -8.04 -7.45
N GLY A 75 -7.02 -6.92 -6.84
CA GLY A 75 -8.24 -6.79 -6.06
C GLY A 75 -8.07 -6.00 -4.76
N PRO A 76 -9.16 -5.79 -4.01
CA PRO A 76 -9.11 -5.12 -2.72
C PRO A 76 -8.18 -5.86 -1.74
N VAL A 77 -7.45 -5.11 -0.92
CA VAL A 77 -6.58 -5.64 0.13
C VAL A 77 -7.10 -5.22 1.50
N SER A 78 -6.89 -6.04 2.52
CA SER A 78 -7.20 -5.69 3.92
C SER A 78 -6.56 -4.35 4.27
N LEU A 79 -7.35 -3.39 4.78
CA LEU A 79 -6.85 -2.07 5.17
C LEU A 79 -5.82 -2.17 6.32
N PRO A 80 -6.08 -2.91 7.42
CA PRO A 80 -5.07 -3.13 8.47
C PRO A 80 -3.74 -3.67 7.94
N ASP A 81 -3.80 -4.59 6.98
CA ASP A 81 -2.60 -5.23 6.47
C ASP A 81 -1.81 -4.30 5.54
N LEU A 82 -2.51 -3.45 4.78
CA LEU A 82 -1.92 -2.39 3.99
C LEU A 82 -1.22 -1.35 4.88
N GLU A 83 -1.86 -0.95 5.99
CA GLU A 83 -1.26 -0.02 6.95
C GLU A 83 -0.01 -0.61 7.62
N ASP A 84 -0.06 -1.87 8.04
CA ASP A 84 1.08 -2.58 8.60
C ASP A 84 2.25 -2.67 7.60
N ALA A 85 1.95 -2.91 6.33
CA ALA A 85 2.96 -2.88 5.26
C ALA A 85 3.61 -1.50 5.18
N ILE A 86 2.81 -0.43 5.07
CA ILE A 86 3.30 0.95 4.99
C ILE A 86 4.18 1.29 6.20
N ARG A 87 3.73 0.97 7.42
CA ARG A 87 4.48 1.22 8.66
C ARG A 87 5.81 0.47 8.70
N SER A 88 5.86 -0.75 8.18
CA SER A 88 7.10 -1.54 8.09
C SER A 88 8.14 -0.87 7.19
N PHE A 89 7.72 -0.19 6.12
CA PHE A 89 8.61 0.57 5.23
C PHE A 89 9.01 1.95 5.76
N VAL A 90 8.16 2.61 6.57
CA VAL A 90 8.45 3.93 7.13
C VAL A 90 9.35 3.86 8.37
N ARG A 91 9.24 2.81 9.17
CA ARG A 91 10.03 2.64 10.41
C ARG A 91 11.52 2.38 10.17
N THR A 92 11.94 2.19 8.93
CA THR A 92 13.35 2.06 8.56
C THR A 92 13.92 3.46 8.33
N LYS A 93 14.57 4.02 9.35
CA LYS A 93 15.55 5.10 9.19
C LYS A 93 16.95 4.51 9.18
#